data_AF-A0A954CBS7-F1
#
_entry.id   AF-A0A954CBS7-F1
#
_cell.length_a   1.000
_cell.length_b   1.000
_cell.length_c   1.000
_cell.angle_alpha   90.00
_cell.angle_beta   90.00
_cell.angle_gamma   90.00
#
_symmetry.space_group_name_H-M   'P 1'
#
loop_
_entity.id
_entity.type
_entity.pdbx_description
1 polymer ?
#
loop_
_entity_poly.entity_id
_entity_poly.type
_entity_poly.pdbx_seq_one_letter_code
_entity_poly.pdbx_strand_id
1 'polypeptide(L)'
;PHRTRPTDLSGLRKNLRQRGDGRWYWHWDPRFTANPEGIDGQEGLVRHDRLSAAARNVGVPTLLVRGRMSDIVSDESVRELREPIPHAEVIDVAGAGHMVAGDRNDAFNAAVIDFVQRHV
;
A
#
# COMPACT_ATOMS: atom_id res chain seq x y z
N PRO A 1 -5.13 -13.09 2.02
CA PRO A 1 -6.38 -13.75 2.51
C PRO A 1 -6.40 -15.29 2.36
N HIS A 2 -5.71 -15.85 1.36
CA HIS A 2 -5.74 -17.29 1.06
C HIS A 2 -4.61 -18.11 1.70
N ARG A 3 -3.83 -17.53 2.63
CA ARG A 3 -2.76 -18.25 3.31
C ARG A 3 -3.33 -19.07 4.46
N THR A 4 -2.98 -20.36 4.52
CA THR A 4 -3.31 -21.24 5.64
C THR A 4 -2.84 -20.62 6.94
N ARG A 5 -3.74 -20.54 7.93
CA ARG A 5 -3.44 -19.91 9.22
C ARG A 5 -2.29 -20.67 9.90
N PRO A 6 -1.19 -20.00 10.28
CA PRO A 6 -0.11 -20.67 11.01
C PRO A 6 -0.61 -21.24 12.33
N THR A 7 -0.22 -22.47 12.66
CA THR A 7 -0.49 -23.10 13.96
C THR A 7 0.47 -22.59 15.05
N ASP A 8 1.66 -22.13 14.66
CA ASP A 8 2.62 -21.48 15.55
C ASP A 8 2.38 -19.96 15.62
N LEU A 9 2.07 -19.48 16.82
CA LEU A 9 1.84 -18.06 17.12
C LEU A 9 3.11 -17.33 17.55
N SER A 10 4.26 -18.01 17.68
CA SER A 10 5.54 -17.39 18.05
C SER A 10 5.92 -16.24 17.12
N GLY A 11 5.55 -16.34 15.84
CA GLY A 11 5.76 -15.31 14.83
C GLY A 11 5.07 -13.97 15.14
N LEU A 12 3.97 -13.98 15.91
CA LEU A 12 3.29 -12.76 16.32
C LEU A 12 4.12 -11.91 17.28
N ARG A 13 5.07 -12.50 18.02
CA ARG A 13 5.95 -11.77 18.95
C ARG A 13 6.77 -10.68 18.25
N LYS A 14 7.05 -10.82 16.95
CA LYS A 14 7.74 -9.80 16.16
C LYS A 14 6.93 -8.50 16.07
N ASN A 15 5.60 -8.62 16.01
CA ASN A 15 4.67 -7.52 15.80
C ASN A 15 3.98 -7.03 17.08
N LEU A 16 4.23 -7.67 18.23
CA LEU A 16 3.59 -7.35 19.50
C LEU A 16 4.61 -6.95 20.56
N ARG A 17 4.15 -6.20 21.57
CA ARG A 17 4.89 -5.87 22.79
C ARG A 17 4.01 -6.19 24.00
N GLN A 18 4.64 -6.57 25.11
CA GLN A 18 3.94 -6.87 26.36
C GLN A 18 4.08 -5.68 27.31
N ARG A 19 2.95 -5.21 27.86
CA ARG A 19 2.92 -4.19 28.92
C ARG A 19 3.30 -4.82 30.25
N GLY A 20 3.62 -3.97 31.24
CA GLY A 20 3.91 -4.41 32.61
C GLY A 20 2.75 -5.11 33.31
N ASP A 21 1.52 -4.94 32.83
CA ASP A 21 0.30 -5.63 33.31
C ASP A 21 0.08 -7.00 32.64
N GLY A 22 1.00 -7.44 31.78
CA GLY A 22 0.93 -8.71 31.06
C GLY A 22 0.12 -8.68 29.77
N ARG A 23 -0.56 -7.58 29.43
CA ARG A 23 -1.36 -7.45 28.20
C ARG A 23 -0.47 -7.19 26.98
N TRP A 24 -0.80 -7.83 25.87
CA TRP A 24 -0.13 -7.60 24.58
C TRP A 24 -0.77 -6.44 23.82
N TYR A 25 0.06 -5.63 23.16
CA TYR A 25 -0.37 -4.59 22.23
C TYR A 25 0.49 -4.63 20.96
N TRP A 26 -0.06 -4.13 19.86
CA TRP A 26 0.69 -4.04 18.62
C TRP A 26 1.88 -3.09 18.76
N HIS A 27 3.01 -3.47 18.16
CA HIS A 27 4.22 -2.66 18.05
C HIS A 27 4.10 -1.54 16.99
N TRP A 28 2.89 -1.06 16.69
CA TRP A 28 2.66 0.12 15.87
C TRP A 28 1.94 1.18 16.69
N ASP A 29 2.13 2.45 16.34
CA ASP A 29 1.63 3.58 17.12
C ASP A 29 0.10 3.68 17.05
N PRO A 30 -0.64 3.51 18.16
CA PRO A 30 -2.11 3.55 18.18
C PRO A 30 -2.71 4.83 17.58
N ARG A 31 -1.94 5.92 17.50
CA ARG A 31 -2.36 7.17 16.83
C ARG A 31 -2.65 6.99 15.34
N PHE A 32 -2.13 5.94 14.70
CA PHE A 32 -2.50 5.58 13.32
C PHE A 32 -3.99 5.25 13.18
N THR A 33 -4.63 4.68 14.19
CA THR A 33 -6.08 4.38 14.18
C THR A 33 -6.90 5.33 15.02
N ALA A 34 -6.27 6.05 15.96
CA ALA A 34 -6.95 7.01 16.81
C ALA A 34 -7.23 8.35 16.10
N ASN A 35 -6.83 8.50 14.84
CA ASN A 35 -7.11 9.69 14.06
C ASN A 35 -8.32 9.47 13.13
N PRO A 36 -9.55 9.88 13.54
CA PRO A 36 -10.71 9.86 12.66
C PRO A 36 -10.53 10.73 11.40
N GLU A 37 -9.52 11.60 11.37
CA GLU A 37 -9.14 12.46 10.24
C GLU A 37 -7.90 11.95 9.47
N GLY A 38 -7.37 10.76 9.79
CA GLY A 38 -6.18 10.17 9.15
C GLY A 38 -4.85 10.84 9.56
N ILE A 39 -3.71 10.34 9.07
CA ILE A 39 -2.34 10.57 9.60
C ILE A 39 -1.92 12.04 9.92
N ASP A 40 -2.60 13.08 9.43
CA ASP A 40 -2.24 14.49 9.66
C ASP A 40 -3.38 15.41 10.19
N GLY A 41 -4.53 14.90 10.63
CA GLY A 41 -5.59 15.75 11.24
C GLY A 41 -6.27 16.71 10.25
N GLN A 42 -6.62 16.22 9.06
CA GLN A 42 -7.32 16.99 8.02
C GLN A 42 -8.47 16.17 7.45
N GLU A 43 -9.65 16.77 7.26
CA GLU A 43 -10.80 16.11 6.64
C GLU A 43 -10.43 15.44 5.30
N GLY A 44 -10.95 14.24 5.06
CA GLY A 44 -10.55 13.38 3.92
C GLY A 44 -10.65 14.04 2.53
N LEU A 45 -11.60 14.98 2.35
CA LEU A 45 -11.77 15.76 1.10
C LEU A 45 -10.65 16.79 0.90
N VAL A 46 -10.27 17.55 1.93
CA VAL A 46 -9.16 18.53 1.87
C VAL A 46 -7.84 17.83 1.55
N ARG A 47 -7.67 16.61 2.07
CA ARG A 47 -6.50 15.78 1.79
C ARG A 47 -6.47 15.29 0.34
N HIS A 48 -7.61 14.89 -0.22
CA HIS A 48 -7.68 14.44 -1.62
C HIS A 48 -7.22 15.55 -2.57
N ASP A 49 -7.81 16.74 -2.49
CA ASP A 49 -7.48 17.84 -3.40
C ASP A 49 -6.01 18.29 -3.28
N ARG A 50 -5.49 18.34 -2.05
CA ARG A 50 -4.08 18.67 -1.81
C ARG A 50 -3.15 17.63 -2.41
N LEU A 51 -3.45 16.33 -2.26
CA LEU A 51 -2.65 15.25 -2.84
C LEU A 51 -2.75 15.24 -4.37
N SER A 52 -3.93 15.45 -4.93
CA SER A 52 -4.15 15.55 -6.37
C SER A 52 -3.44 16.77 -6.97
N ALA A 53 -3.40 17.90 -6.27
CA ALA A 53 -2.59 19.06 -6.66
C ALA A 53 -1.08 18.75 -6.62
N ALA A 54 -0.61 18.07 -5.57
CA ALA A 54 0.80 17.67 -5.46
C ALA A 54 1.21 16.66 -6.54
N ALA A 55 0.33 15.72 -6.87
CA ALA A 55 0.56 14.69 -7.88
C ALA A 55 0.89 15.27 -9.26
N ARG A 56 0.33 16.44 -9.62
CA ARG A 56 0.64 17.14 -10.89
C ARG A 56 2.10 17.57 -11.02
N ASN A 57 2.84 17.64 -9.91
CA ASN A 57 4.26 17.98 -9.90
C ASN A 57 5.17 16.76 -10.04
N VAL A 58 4.63 15.54 -10.10
CA VAL A 58 5.41 14.33 -10.35
C VAL A 58 5.82 14.34 -11.82
N GLY A 59 7.11 14.60 -12.09
CA GLY A 59 7.67 14.60 -13.44
C GLY A 59 8.63 13.43 -13.73
N VAL A 60 8.81 12.53 -12.77
CA VAL A 60 9.68 11.36 -12.90
C VAL A 60 8.88 10.14 -13.36
N PRO A 61 9.53 9.18 -14.04
CA PRO A 61 8.89 7.91 -14.34
C PRO A 61 8.21 7.32 -13.10
N THR A 62 6.95 6.92 -13.25
CA THR A 62 6.11 6.45 -12.13
C THR A 62 5.45 5.13 -12.50
N LEU A 63 5.56 4.14 -11.61
CA LEU A 63 4.92 2.82 -11.75
C LEU A 63 3.95 2.56 -10.58
N LEU A 64 2.71 2.22 -10.90
CA LEU A 64 1.74 1.66 -9.97
C LEU A 64 1.62 0.15 -10.18
N VAL A 65 2.01 -0.64 -9.18
CA VAL A 65 1.80 -2.10 -9.17
C VAL A 65 0.63 -2.42 -8.24
N ARG A 66 -0.43 -3.05 -8.78
CA ARG A 66 -1.63 -3.43 -8.00
C ARG A 66 -1.92 -4.93 -8.09
N GLY A 67 -2.46 -5.50 -7.02
CA GLY A 67 -2.92 -6.88 -7.00
C GLY A 67 -4.36 -6.97 -7.49
N ARG A 68 -4.63 -7.78 -8.51
CA ARG A 68 -5.96 -7.85 -9.13
C ARG A 68 -7.05 -8.39 -8.18
N MET A 69 -6.68 -9.04 -7.07
CA MET A 69 -7.63 -9.57 -6.08
C MET A 69 -7.86 -8.62 -4.88
N SER A 70 -7.39 -7.37 -4.95
CA SER A 70 -7.48 -6.40 -3.86
C SER A 70 -8.47 -5.28 -4.16
N ASP A 71 -9.60 -5.25 -3.43
CA ASP A 71 -10.65 -4.21 -3.54
C ASP A 71 -10.23 -2.81 -3.04
N ILE A 72 -8.98 -2.63 -2.58
CA ILE A 72 -8.50 -1.37 -2.00
C ILE A 72 -8.10 -0.33 -3.07
N VAL A 73 -7.66 -0.77 -4.26
CA VAL A 73 -7.32 0.14 -5.38
C VAL A 73 -8.17 -0.24 -6.57
N SER A 74 -9.24 0.52 -6.79
CA SER A 74 -10.20 0.30 -7.87
C SER A 74 -9.68 0.80 -9.22
N ASP A 75 -10.36 0.42 -10.30
CA ASP A 75 -10.14 1.02 -11.63
C ASP A 75 -10.44 2.53 -11.67
N GLU A 76 -11.28 3.02 -10.76
CA GLU A 76 -11.54 4.45 -10.58
C GLU A 76 -10.34 5.16 -9.97
N SER A 77 -9.78 4.65 -8.87
CA SER A 77 -8.59 5.25 -8.26
C SER A 77 -7.36 5.22 -9.18
N VAL A 78 -7.25 4.20 -10.05
CA VAL A 78 -6.21 4.18 -11.09
C VAL A 78 -6.42 5.31 -12.10
N ARG A 79 -7.66 5.57 -12.52
CA ARG A 79 -7.99 6.68 -13.42
C ARG A 79 -7.69 8.03 -12.75
N GLU A 80 -8.08 8.18 -11.49
CA GLU A 80 -7.81 9.39 -10.68
C GLU A 80 -6.32 9.66 -10.51
N LEU A 81 -5.47 8.62 -10.38
CA LEU A 81 -4.02 8.80 -10.32
C LEU A 81 -3.43 9.20 -11.68
N ARG A 82 -3.93 8.61 -12.77
CA ARG A 82 -3.43 8.86 -14.12
C ARG A 82 -3.84 10.23 -14.67
N GLU A 83 -4.90 10.85 -14.14
CA GLU A 83 -5.29 12.20 -14.55
C GLU A 83 -4.19 13.24 -14.26
N PRO A 84 -3.65 13.38 -13.03
CA PRO A 84 -2.53 14.27 -12.74
C PRO A 84 -1.16 13.71 -13.16
N ILE A 85 -1.00 12.39 -13.30
CA ILE A 85 0.26 11.73 -13.69
C ILE A 85 0.04 10.89 -14.97
N PRO A 86 -0.10 11.53 -16.15
CA PRO A 86 -0.49 10.84 -17.39
C PRO A 86 0.53 9.82 -17.88
N HIS A 87 1.80 9.97 -17.48
CA HIS A 87 2.91 9.06 -17.79
C HIS A 87 3.04 7.91 -16.78
N ALA A 88 2.15 7.81 -15.77
CA ALA A 88 2.16 6.70 -14.85
C ALA A 88 1.84 5.38 -15.57
N GLU A 89 2.71 4.40 -15.39
CA GLU A 89 2.51 3.03 -15.84
C GLU A 89 1.75 2.22 -14.78
N VAL A 90 0.91 1.29 -15.21
CA VAL A 90 0.09 0.48 -14.31
C VAL A 90 0.25 -0.99 -14.66
N ILE A 91 0.59 -1.81 -13.65
CA ILE A 91 0.74 -3.26 -13.79
C ILE A 91 -0.20 -3.97 -12.81
N ASP A 92 -1.00 -4.88 -13.36
CA ASP A 92 -1.90 -5.76 -12.61
C ASP A 92 -1.23 -7.11 -12.37
N VAL A 93 -0.93 -7.43 -11.11
CA VAL A 93 -0.40 -8.74 -10.74
C VAL A 93 -1.56 -9.69 -10.46
N ALA A 94 -1.75 -10.65 -11.36
CA ALA A 94 -2.77 -11.68 -11.23
C ALA A 94 -2.47 -12.62 -10.04
N GLY A 95 -3.50 -12.95 -9.25
CA GLY A 95 -3.37 -13.85 -8.10
C GLY A 95 -2.71 -13.23 -6.86
N ALA A 96 -2.45 -11.91 -6.86
CA ALA A 96 -2.03 -11.16 -5.69
C ALA A 96 -3.22 -10.43 -5.05
N GLY A 97 -3.33 -10.52 -3.73
CA GLY A 97 -4.22 -9.68 -2.93
C GLY A 97 -3.58 -8.32 -2.66
N HIS A 98 -3.86 -7.74 -1.48
CA HIS A 98 -3.43 -6.37 -1.17
C HIS A 98 -1.90 -6.21 -1.04
N MET A 99 -1.22 -7.22 -0.50
CA MET A 99 0.23 -7.20 -0.32
C MET A 99 0.90 -7.88 -1.51
N VAL A 100 0.94 -7.23 -2.68
CA VAL A 100 1.49 -7.82 -3.91
C VAL A 100 2.91 -8.37 -3.72
N ALA A 101 3.78 -7.59 -3.07
CA ALA A 101 5.13 -8.01 -2.76
C ALA A 101 5.21 -9.20 -1.78
N GLY A 102 4.18 -9.40 -0.94
CA GLY A 102 4.10 -10.52 -0.01
C GLY A 102 3.46 -11.78 -0.61
N ASP A 103 2.51 -11.61 -1.52
CA ASP A 103 1.76 -12.70 -2.14
C ASP A 103 2.48 -13.25 -3.39
N ARG A 104 3.02 -12.36 -4.23
CA ARG A 104 3.67 -12.65 -5.52
C ARG A 104 4.94 -11.82 -5.70
N ASN A 105 5.90 -12.09 -4.81
CA ASN A 105 7.18 -11.37 -4.75
C ASN A 105 7.97 -11.43 -6.08
N ASP A 106 7.92 -12.57 -6.76
CA ASP A 106 8.52 -12.81 -8.07
C ASP A 106 7.97 -11.85 -9.14
N ALA A 107 6.65 -11.81 -9.29
CA ALA A 107 5.99 -10.95 -10.26
C ALA A 107 6.15 -9.46 -9.93
N PHE A 108 6.12 -9.11 -8.63
CA PHE A 108 6.39 -7.75 -8.18
C PHE A 108 7.81 -7.30 -8.54
N ASN A 109 8.82 -8.10 -8.21
CA ASN A 109 10.22 -7.74 -8.49
C ASN A 109 10.47 -7.64 -9.99
N ALA A 110 9.93 -8.57 -10.79
CA ALA A 110 10.07 -8.52 -12.24
C ALA A 110 9.52 -7.20 -12.82
N ALA A 111 8.33 -6.78 -12.38
CA ALA A 111 7.71 -5.53 -12.81
C ALA A 111 8.56 -4.30 -12.43
N VAL A 112 9.09 -4.27 -11.20
CA VAL A 112 9.94 -3.16 -10.74
C VAL A 112 11.27 -3.12 -11.50
N ILE A 113 11.92 -4.27 -11.70
CA ILE A 113 13.20 -4.35 -12.40
C ILE A 113 13.05 -3.91 -13.86
N ASP A 114 12.05 -4.42 -14.58
CA ASP A 114 11.77 -4.03 -15.96
C ASP A 114 11.54 -2.52 -16.08
N PHE A 115 10.72 -1.96 -15.19
CA PHE A 115 10.45 -0.54 -15.16
C PHE A 115 11.72 0.30 -14.94
N VAL A 116 12.56 -0.07 -13.96
CA VAL A 116 13.82 0.63 -13.71
C VAL A 116 14.74 0.54 -14.93
N GLN A 117 14.84 -0.63 -15.58
CA GLN A 117 15.68 -0.82 -16.77
C GLN A 117 15.23 0.01 -17.98
N ARG A 118 13.95 0.39 -18.07
CA ARG A 118 13.44 1.23 -19.16
C ARG A 118 13.66 2.73 -18.93
N HIS A 119 13.93 3.14 -17.69
CA HIS A 119 13.95 4.54 -17.26
C HIS A 119 15.26 4.99 -16.62
N VAL A 120 16.27 4.11 -16.57
CA VAL A 120 17.65 4.35 -16.11
C VAL A 120 18.61 3.90 -17.20
#